data_AF-A0A6J4V238-F1
#
_entry.id   AF-A0A6J4V238-F1
#
_cell.length_a   1.000
_cell.length_b   1.000
_cell.length_c   1.000
_cell.angle_alpha   90.00
_cell.angle_beta   90.00
_cell.angle_gamma   90.00
#
_symmetry.space_group_name_H-M   'P 1'
#
loop_
_entity.id
_entity.type
_entity.pdbx_description
1 polymer ?
#
loop_
_entity_poly.entity_id
_entity_poly.type
_entity_poly.pdbx_seq_one_letter_code
_entity_poly.pdbx_strand_id
1 'polypeptide(L)'
;MSSRHRECGIGIASGLLVRFDYRFVAQFVSNPDVGILHMRQLGGKGLGSINSVRNFMNLVREIDFDEVRERAERPPRVLVIGGSDDAARTTTDVIFGSETGGSVEARGIDGEREIDAARYDAIVVADPDNAGLLDTVKRRLTRSSAENLFPIQRAGNPNDVANLRARIVGATLDMAPSYGRHYPEFASAAIKEIINDSARANAQFALVSNIPAVIPFLGGFVSASADLIVLTKNQIMMSYKIAAVHGKDLQDQASVIRELVPVVGAGFLWRTVAREAVSFLPFAAGTIPKVAIAYAGTFATGRAIDFYYQFGKKPSGEQLRAFARQASQAADGLGLLGRTGTSTPAAAALPAPDPERSGNTEEINPS
;
A
#
# COMPACT_ATOMS: atom_id res chain seq x y z
N MET A 1 13.85 65.30 40.20
CA MET A 1 15.02 65.04 39.32
C MET A 1 14.92 63.60 38.87
N SER A 2 14.25 63.33 37.74
CA SER A 2 14.81 63.30 36.38
C SER A 2 15.89 62.23 36.20
N SER A 3 15.50 61.10 35.62
CA SER A 3 16.30 60.41 34.60
C SER A 3 15.35 59.61 33.71
N ARG A 4 15.24 60.06 32.46
CA ARG A 4 14.66 59.34 31.33
C ARG A 4 15.78 58.55 30.68
N HIS A 5 15.54 57.30 30.32
CA HIS A 5 16.06 56.74 29.08
C HIS A 5 14.93 56.07 28.31
N ARG A 6 14.72 56.53 27.08
CA ARG A 6 13.92 55.86 26.05
C ARG A 6 14.85 54.87 25.35
N GLU A 7 14.35 53.67 25.08
CA GLU A 7 14.77 52.90 23.91
C GLU A 7 13.52 52.43 23.16
N CYS A 8 13.64 52.48 21.85
CA CYS A 8 12.64 52.22 20.82
C CYS A 8 13.23 51.13 19.91
N GLY A 9 12.44 50.12 19.53
CA GLY A 9 12.67 49.36 18.30
C GLY A 9 12.85 47.84 18.41
N ILE A 10 11.78 47.13 18.03
CA ILE A 10 11.74 45.98 17.09
C ILE A 10 12.58 44.73 17.42
N GLY A 11 11.89 43.58 17.55
CA GLY A 11 12.43 42.31 17.04
C GLY A 11 12.07 41.03 17.80
N ILE A 12 11.24 40.20 17.16
CA ILE A 12 11.14 38.73 17.30
C ILE A 12 10.41 38.20 18.54
N ALA A 13 9.09 38.03 18.41
CA ALA A 13 8.31 37.19 19.31
C ALA A 13 8.48 35.71 18.92
N SER A 14 9.40 35.04 19.61
CA SER A 14 9.48 33.60 19.73
C SER A 14 8.28 33.02 20.49
N GLY A 15 7.79 31.86 20.04
CA GLY A 15 7.16 30.87 20.92
C GLY A 15 5.64 30.86 20.95
N LEU A 16 5.03 30.04 20.09
CA LEU A 16 3.80 29.32 20.42
C LEU A 16 4.06 27.81 20.30
N LEU A 17 4.84 27.30 21.26
CA LEU A 17 4.89 25.88 21.57
C LEU A 17 3.51 25.49 22.11
N VAL A 18 2.67 24.94 21.24
CA VAL A 18 1.48 24.20 21.69
C VAL A 18 2.01 22.98 22.44
N ARG A 19 2.07 23.08 23.77
CA ARG A 19 2.32 21.94 24.65
C ARG A 19 1.23 20.91 24.38
N PHE A 20 1.60 19.83 23.69
CA PHE A 20 0.78 18.64 23.56
C PHE A 20 0.60 18.02 24.95
N ASP A 21 -0.64 17.97 25.43
CA ASP A 21 -0.96 17.20 26.63
C ASP A 21 -1.14 15.72 26.26
N TYR A 22 -0.02 14.98 26.30
CA TYR A 22 0.00 13.53 26.11
C TYR A 22 -0.85 12.77 27.14
N ARG A 23 -1.24 13.41 28.26
CA ARG A 23 -2.18 12.81 29.21
C ARG A 23 -3.58 12.72 28.64
N PHE A 24 -4.01 13.60 27.74
CA PHE A 24 -5.35 13.52 27.13
C PHE A 24 -5.50 12.27 26.24
N VAL A 25 -4.46 11.92 25.48
CA VAL A 25 -4.43 10.69 24.67
C VAL A 25 -4.40 9.45 25.57
N ALA A 26 -3.63 9.46 26.66
CA ALA A 26 -3.59 8.37 27.64
C ALA A 26 -4.89 8.23 28.47
N GLN A 27 -5.54 9.35 28.80
CA GLN A 27 -6.77 9.40 29.60
C GLN A 27 -8.00 8.97 28.78
N PHE A 28 -8.01 9.25 27.47
CA PHE A 28 -8.99 8.71 26.52
C PHE A 28 -8.85 7.19 26.30
N VAL A 29 -7.64 6.65 26.47
CA VAL A 29 -7.37 5.20 26.44
C VAL A 29 -7.81 4.50 27.75
N SER A 30 -7.93 5.24 28.86
CA SER A 30 -8.03 4.65 30.20
C SER A 30 -9.41 4.75 30.89
N ASN A 31 -10.37 5.56 30.43
CA ASN A 31 -11.66 5.72 31.13
C ASN A 31 -12.88 5.95 30.18
N PRO A 32 -13.75 4.94 29.97
CA PRO A 32 -14.81 4.97 28.94
C PRO A 32 -16.06 5.81 29.28
N ASP A 33 -16.30 6.21 30.53
CA ASP A 33 -17.55 6.88 30.93
C ASP A 33 -17.52 8.42 30.84
N VAL A 34 -16.33 9.02 30.72
CA VAL A 34 -16.17 10.48 30.64
C VAL A 34 -16.62 11.02 29.26
N GLY A 35 -16.61 10.19 28.23
CA GLY A 35 -17.08 10.54 26.89
C GLY A 35 -18.61 10.55 26.74
N ILE A 36 -19.33 9.76 27.53
CA ILE A 36 -20.79 9.62 27.45
C ILE A 36 -21.50 10.80 28.14
N LEU A 37 -20.94 11.33 29.22
CA LEU A 37 -21.49 12.50 29.91
C LEU A 37 -21.31 13.80 29.10
N HIS A 38 -20.18 13.96 28.40
CA HIS A 38 -19.94 15.11 27.53
C HIS A 38 -20.85 15.12 26.28
N MET A 39 -21.33 13.95 25.82
CA MET A 39 -22.24 13.85 24.68
C MET A 39 -23.70 14.14 25.01
N ARG A 40 -24.16 13.95 26.24
CA ARG A 40 -25.53 14.36 26.63
C ARG A 40 -25.71 15.88 26.63
N GLN A 41 -24.64 16.65 26.77
CA GLN A 41 -24.65 18.12 26.64
C GLN A 41 -24.45 18.62 25.19
N LEU A 42 -24.06 17.75 24.26
CA LEU A 42 -23.93 18.07 22.83
C LEU A 42 -25.12 17.57 21.99
N GLY A 43 -26.19 17.13 22.66
CA GLY A 43 -27.48 16.81 22.06
C GLY A 43 -28.21 18.05 21.55
N GLY A 44 -27.69 18.67 20.49
CA GLY A 44 -28.31 19.81 19.83
C GLY A 44 -27.47 20.36 18.69
N LYS A 45 -27.68 19.84 17.47
CA LYS A 45 -27.68 20.52 16.15
C LYS A 45 -27.19 19.60 15.03
N GLY A 46 -28.13 19.10 14.22
CA GLY A 46 -27.89 18.41 12.95
C GLY A 46 -27.36 19.29 11.81
N LEU A 47 -26.50 20.28 12.08
CA LEU A 47 -25.94 21.20 11.07
C LEU A 47 -24.48 20.88 10.66
N GLY A 48 -23.75 20.03 11.40
CA GLY A 48 -22.33 19.75 11.14
C GLY A 48 -22.04 18.68 10.06
N SER A 49 -23.01 17.79 9.79
CA SER A 49 -22.84 16.68 8.84
C SER A 49 -22.92 17.13 7.37
N ILE A 50 -23.81 18.08 7.06
CA ILE A 50 -24.07 18.53 5.68
C ILE A 50 -22.87 19.26 5.08
N ASN A 51 -22.19 20.14 5.85
CA ASN A 51 -20.99 20.83 5.38
C ASN A 51 -19.80 19.87 5.17
N SER A 52 -19.68 18.84 6.01
CA SER A 52 -18.64 17.81 5.87
C SER A 52 -18.83 16.98 4.59
N VAL A 53 -20.06 16.60 4.29
CA VAL A 53 -20.40 15.90 3.03
C VAL A 53 -20.12 16.79 1.82
N ARG A 54 -20.47 18.09 1.88
CA ARG A 54 -20.21 19.02 0.78
C ARG A 54 -18.72 19.20 0.50
N ASN A 55 -17.89 19.35 1.55
CA ASN A 55 -16.44 19.49 1.40
C ASN A 55 -15.80 18.21 0.84
N PHE A 56 -16.25 17.04 1.30
CA PHE A 56 -15.86 15.76 0.73
C PHE A 56 -16.20 15.67 -0.77
N MET A 57 -17.44 16.02 -1.14
CA MET A 57 -17.85 16.00 -2.56
C MET A 57 -17.06 17.00 -3.41
N ASN A 58 -16.67 18.15 -2.86
CA ASN A 58 -15.81 19.09 -3.57
C ASN A 58 -14.43 18.48 -3.85
N LEU A 59 -13.84 17.81 -2.85
CA LEU A 59 -12.56 17.12 -3.02
C LEU A 59 -12.62 16.02 -4.08
N VAL A 60 -13.70 15.24 -4.08
CA VAL A 60 -13.94 14.18 -5.07
C VAL A 60 -13.96 14.76 -6.49
N ARG A 61 -14.55 15.93 -6.69
CA ARG A 61 -14.55 16.60 -8.00
C ARG A 61 -13.18 17.10 -8.45
N GLU A 62 -12.21 17.25 -7.54
CA GLU A 62 -10.84 17.64 -7.88
C GLU A 62 -9.95 16.45 -8.26
N ILE A 63 -10.44 15.22 -8.13
CA ILE A 63 -9.68 14.01 -8.47
C ILE A 63 -10.00 13.64 -9.91
N ASP A 64 -8.96 13.49 -10.72
CA ASP A 64 -9.07 12.88 -12.04
C ASP A 64 -9.10 11.36 -11.88
N PHE A 65 -10.25 10.77 -12.19
CA PHE A 65 -10.47 9.32 -12.16
C PHE A 65 -10.37 8.69 -13.54
N ASP A 66 -10.31 9.49 -14.61
CA ASP A 66 -10.37 8.98 -15.98
C ASP A 66 -9.15 8.13 -16.31
N GLU A 67 -7.97 8.56 -15.85
CA GLU A 67 -6.73 7.81 -16.04
C GLU A 67 -6.79 6.41 -15.40
N VAL A 68 -7.37 6.30 -14.19
CA VAL A 68 -7.53 5.02 -13.48
C VAL A 68 -8.62 4.19 -14.13
N ARG A 69 -9.70 4.82 -14.57
CA ARG A 69 -10.81 4.15 -15.29
C ARG A 69 -10.31 3.55 -16.60
N GLU A 70 -9.67 4.35 -17.45
CA GLU A 70 -9.16 3.93 -18.75
C GLU A 70 -8.23 2.72 -18.60
N ARG A 71 -7.29 2.78 -17.64
CA ARG A 71 -6.40 1.66 -17.36
C ARG A 71 -7.15 0.43 -16.85
N ALA A 72 -8.06 0.60 -15.90
CA ALA A 72 -8.81 -0.51 -15.31
C ALA A 72 -9.72 -1.22 -16.33
N GLU A 73 -10.32 -0.47 -17.25
CA GLU A 73 -11.22 -0.99 -18.28
C GLU A 73 -10.45 -1.70 -19.41
N ARG A 74 -9.20 -1.32 -19.68
CA ARG A 74 -8.32 -1.98 -20.67
C ARG A 74 -7.81 -3.34 -20.15
N PRO A 75 -8.04 -4.47 -20.84
CA PRO A 75 -7.43 -5.76 -20.48
C PRO A 75 -5.89 -5.72 -20.53
N PRO A 76 -5.17 -6.30 -19.54
CA PRO A 76 -3.72 -6.40 -19.60
C PRO A 76 -3.29 -7.35 -20.72
N ARG A 77 -2.34 -6.92 -21.55
CA ARG A 77 -1.75 -7.73 -22.60
C ARG A 77 -0.62 -8.55 -22.02
N VAL A 78 -0.77 -9.87 -22.04
CA VAL A 78 0.20 -10.78 -21.43
C VAL A 78 0.69 -11.78 -22.46
N LEU A 79 1.98 -12.07 -22.43
CA LEU A 79 2.56 -13.19 -23.17
C LEU A 79 3.02 -14.27 -22.19
N VAL A 80 2.60 -15.52 -22.40
CA VAL A 80 3.08 -16.69 -21.68
C VAL A 80 3.90 -17.56 -22.63
N ILE A 81 5.16 -17.79 -22.28
CA ILE A 81 6.10 -18.59 -23.06
C ILE A 81 6.42 -19.87 -22.29
N GLY A 82 6.21 -21.01 -22.94
CA GLY A 82 6.58 -22.33 -22.42
C GLY A 82 7.54 -23.08 -23.36
N GLY A 83 7.96 -24.27 -22.94
CA GLY A 83 8.74 -25.17 -23.80
C GLY A 83 7.98 -25.63 -25.04
N SER A 84 6.65 -25.69 -24.98
CA SER A 84 5.73 -26.01 -26.08
C SER A 84 4.47 -25.16 -26.00
N ASP A 85 3.67 -25.13 -27.07
CA ASP A 85 2.37 -24.44 -27.07
C ASP A 85 1.43 -24.99 -25.99
N ASP A 86 1.43 -26.31 -25.79
CA ASP A 86 0.60 -26.98 -24.79
C ASP A 86 1.02 -26.63 -23.35
N ALA A 87 2.33 -26.59 -23.09
CA ALA A 87 2.87 -26.18 -21.80
C ALA A 87 2.56 -24.70 -21.50
N ALA A 88 2.64 -23.83 -22.51
CA ALA A 88 2.30 -22.42 -22.38
C ALA A 88 0.82 -22.21 -22.08
N ARG A 89 -0.07 -22.94 -22.76
CA ARG A 89 -1.53 -22.90 -22.52
C ARG A 89 -1.89 -23.41 -21.13
N THR A 90 -1.37 -24.58 -20.75
CA THR A 90 -1.58 -25.14 -19.40
C THR A 90 -1.13 -24.16 -18.32
N THR A 91 0.02 -23.52 -18.51
CA THR A 91 0.52 -22.51 -17.56
C THR A 91 -0.36 -21.26 -17.52
N THR A 92 -0.88 -20.84 -18.68
CA THR A 92 -1.82 -19.72 -18.79
C THR A 92 -3.08 -19.99 -17.98
N ASP A 93 -3.71 -21.16 -18.16
CA ASP A 93 -4.94 -21.52 -17.46
C ASP A 93 -4.75 -21.53 -15.94
N VAL A 94 -3.59 -22.01 -15.48
CA VAL A 94 -3.27 -22.03 -14.05
C VAL A 94 -3.05 -20.62 -13.49
N ILE A 95 -2.42 -19.72 -14.25
CA ILE A 95 -2.09 -18.38 -13.76
C ILE A 95 -3.28 -17.43 -13.87
N PHE A 96 -4.00 -17.44 -14.98
CA PHE A 96 -5.02 -16.44 -15.34
C PHE A 96 -6.44 -16.98 -15.34
N GLY A 97 -6.64 -18.27 -15.06
CA GLY A 97 -7.94 -18.94 -15.21
C GLY A 97 -8.17 -19.40 -16.65
N SER A 98 -9.25 -20.17 -16.87
CA SER A 98 -9.59 -20.72 -18.20
C SER A 98 -10.24 -19.72 -19.16
N GLU A 99 -10.68 -18.56 -18.66
CA GLU A 99 -11.38 -17.52 -19.42
C GLU A 99 -10.53 -16.26 -19.55
N THR A 100 -9.39 -16.36 -20.22
CA THR A 100 -8.42 -15.25 -20.35
C THR A 100 -8.77 -14.24 -21.45
N GLY A 101 -9.78 -14.53 -22.27
CA GLY A 101 -10.09 -13.75 -23.47
C GLY A 101 -8.95 -13.76 -24.50
N GLY A 102 -8.93 -12.78 -25.39
CA GLY A 102 -7.87 -12.62 -26.40
C GLY A 102 -6.64 -11.82 -25.94
N SER A 103 -6.58 -11.42 -24.67
CA SER A 103 -5.53 -10.54 -24.15
C SER A 103 -4.33 -11.28 -23.57
N VAL A 104 -4.44 -12.59 -23.34
CA VAL A 104 -3.31 -13.45 -22.94
C VAL A 104 -2.92 -14.34 -24.11
N GLU A 105 -1.73 -14.10 -24.64
CA GLU A 105 -1.14 -14.91 -25.71
C GLU A 105 -0.30 -16.04 -25.08
N ALA A 106 -0.48 -17.27 -25.53
CA ALA A 106 0.25 -18.45 -25.04
C ALA A 106 0.94 -19.18 -26.18
N ARG A 107 2.26 -19.36 -26.12
CA ARG A 107 3.04 -20.02 -27.17
C ARG A 107 4.32 -20.68 -26.69
N GLY A 108 4.76 -21.69 -27.42
CA GLY A 108 6.05 -22.33 -27.26
C GLY A 108 7.19 -21.44 -27.74
N ILE A 109 8.39 -21.67 -27.21
CA ILE A 109 9.59 -20.92 -27.58
C ILE A 109 9.98 -21.06 -29.06
N ASP A 110 9.56 -22.13 -29.74
CA ASP A 110 9.99 -22.39 -31.12
C ASP A 110 9.28 -21.53 -32.17
N GLY A 111 8.20 -20.83 -31.81
CA GLY A 111 7.35 -20.09 -32.76
C GLY A 111 7.94 -18.79 -33.31
N GLU A 112 8.75 -18.04 -32.55
CA GLU A 112 9.30 -16.74 -32.98
C GLU A 112 10.76 -16.54 -32.57
N ARG A 113 11.58 -16.01 -33.51
CA ARG A 113 12.99 -15.69 -33.26
C ARG A 113 13.17 -14.40 -32.46
N GLU A 114 12.17 -13.54 -32.45
CA GLU A 114 12.24 -12.19 -31.91
C GLU A 114 10.94 -11.85 -31.17
N ILE A 115 11.06 -11.26 -29.97
CA ILE A 115 9.94 -10.95 -29.09
C ILE A 115 9.93 -9.44 -28.83
N ASP A 116 8.91 -8.76 -29.36
CA ASP A 116 8.69 -7.33 -29.12
C ASP A 116 8.05 -7.09 -27.75
N ALA A 117 8.89 -6.89 -26.73
CA ALA A 117 8.47 -6.74 -25.34
C ALA A 117 7.51 -5.56 -25.14
N ALA A 118 7.57 -4.52 -25.99
CA ALA A 118 6.74 -3.32 -25.85
C ALA A 118 5.25 -3.58 -26.11
N ARG A 119 4.88 -4.74 -26.64
CA ARG A 119 3.49 -5.13 -26.88
C ARG A 119 2.78 -5.67 -25.64
N TYR A 120 3.53 -6.02 -24.60
CA TYR A 120 3.01 -6.74 -23.45
C TYR A 120 3.25 -5.97 -22.16
N ASP A 121 2.20 -5.91 -21.34
CA ASP A 121 2.27 -5.40 -19.97
C ASP A 121 3.04 -6.39 -19.08
N ALA A 122 2.99 -7.70 -19.38
CA ALA A 122 3.80 -8.73 -18.72
C ALA A 122 4.16 -9.90 -19.66
N ILE A 123 5.35 -10.46 -19.46
CA ILE A 123 5.84 -11.66 -20.13
C ILE A 123 6.15 -12.71 -19.08
N VAL A 124 5.37 -13.79 -19.04
CA VAL A 124 5.61 -14.93 -18.15
C VAL A 124 6.44 -15.97 -18.89
N VAL A 125 7.50 -16.46 -18.24
CA VAL A 125 8.33 -17.53 -18.78
C VAL A 125 8.22 -18.77 -17.89
N ALA A 126 7.59 -19.82 -18.42
CA ALA A 126 7.35 -21.08 -17.75
C ALA A 126 8.49 -22.06 -18.06
N ASP A 127 9.39 -22.25 -17.11
CA ASP A 127 10.56 -23.11 -17.24
C ASP A 127 10.59 -24.21 -16.17
N PRO A 128 9.64 -25.18 -16.21
CA PRO A 128 9.50 -26.19 -15.17
C PRO A 128 10.68 -27.15 -15.09
N ASP A 129 11.31 -27.44 -16.23
CA ASP A 129 12.44 -28.37 -16.32
C ASP A 129 13.80 -27.68 -16.18
N ASN A 130 13.82 -26.37 -15.93
CA ASN A 130 15.02 -25.54 -15.87
C ASN A 130 15.90 -25.71 -17.13
N ALA A 131 15.25 -25.70 -18.30
CA ALA A 131 15.86 -25.88 -19.60
C ALA A 131 16.64 -24.63 -20.10
N GLY A 132 16.72 -23.57 -19.29
CA GLY A 132 17.35 -22.31 -19.67
C GLY A 132 16.44 -21.48 -20.59
N LEU A 133 15.12 -21.66 -20.46
CA LEU A 133 14.15 -20.96 -21.30
C LEU A 133 14.17 -19.46 -21.03
N LEU A 134 14.33 -19.08 -19.76
CA LEU A 134 14.47 -17.68 -19.34
C LEU A 134 15.59 -16.96 -20.12
N ASP A 135 16.77 -17.57 -20.20
CA ASP A 135 17.91 -16.96 -20.89
C ASP A 135 17.71 -16.94 -22.41
N THR A 136 17.01 -17.95 -22.93
CA THR A 136 16.61 -17.98 -24.34
C THR A 136 15.65 -16.85 -24.69
N VAL A 137 14.63 -16.61 -23.86
CA VAL A 137 13.69 -15.50 -24.03
C VAL A 137 14.44 -14.17 -23.95
N LYS A 138 15.30 -13.97 -22.94
CA LYS A 138 16.09 -12.74 -22.79
C LYS A 138 16.92 -12.40 -24.03
N ARG A 139 17.53 -13.40 -24.68
CA ARG A 139 18.30 -13.19 -25.92
C ARG A 139 17.44 -12.81 -27.13
N ARG A 140 16.14 -13.10 -27.10
CA ARG A 140 15.20 -12.82 -28.21
C ARG A 140 14.40 -11.53 -28.03
N LEU A 141 14.54 -10.82 -26.90
CA LEU A 141 13.85 -9.55 -26.69
C LEU A 141 14.48 -8.44 -27.54
N THR A 142 13.67 -7.73 -28.31
CA THR A 142 14.13 -6.62 -29.19
C THR A 142 14.56 -5.38 -28.43
N ARG A 143 14.05 -5.23 -27.21
CA ARG A 143 14.27 -4.08 -26.33
C ARG A 143 14.53 -4.57 -24.92
N SER A 144 15.36 -3.81 -24.21
CA SER A 144 15.64 -4.01 -22.79
C SER A 144 14.39 -3.66 -21.98
N SER A 145 13.46 -4.59 -21.87
CA SER A 145 12.33 -4.53 -20.95
C SER A 145 12.27 -5.81 -20.12
N ALA A 146 13.43 -6.17 -19.56
CA ALA A 146 13.54 -7.27 -18.60
C ALA A 146 12.69 -7.05 -17.34
N GLU A 147 12.25 -5.81 -17.10
CA GLU A 147 11.41 -5.41 -15.98
C GLU A 147 10.01 -6.05 -16.04
N ASN A 148 9.49 -6.33 -17.24
CA ASN A 148 8.18 -6.95 -17.44
C ASN A 148 8.28 -8.48 -17.58
N LEU A 149 9.42 -9.08 -17.23
CA LEU A 149 9.66 -10.50 -17.43
C LEU A 149 9.61 -11.28 -16.11
N PHE A 150 8.71 -12.25 -16.05
CA PHE A 150 8.35 -12.97 -14.83
C PHE A 150 8.55 -14.48 -15.02
N PRO A 151 9.69 -15.04 -14.57
CA PRO A 151 9.88 -16.48 -14.58
C PRO A 151 9.01 -17.18 -13.54
N ILE A 152 8.53 -18.38 -13.90
CA ILE A 152 7.93 -19.37 -13.02
C ILE A 152 8.47 -20.76 -13.33
N GLN A 153 8.92 -21.47 -12.31
CA GLN A 153 9.39 -22.86 -12.44
C GLN A 153 8.24 -23.82 -12.18
N ARG A 154 7.59 -23.75 -11.01
CA ARG A 154 6.58 -24.74 -10.62
C ARG A 154 5.17 -24.17 -10.79
N ALA A 155 4.67 -24.14 -12.03
CA ALA A 155 3.29 -23.75 -12.30
C ALA A 155 2.26 -24.62 -11.57
N GLY A 156 2.57 -25.89 -11.29
CA GLY A 156 1.70 -26.77 -10.48
C GLY A 156 1.66 -26.46 -8.97
N ASN A 157 2.50 -25.54 -8.47
CA ASN A 157 2.50 -25.17 -7.05
C ASN A 157 1.64 -23.89 -6.83
N PRO A 158 0.52 -23.97 -6.09
CA PRO A 158 -0.36 -22.82 -5.89
C PRO A 158 0.32 -21.61 -5.23
N ASN A 159 1.32 -21.83 -4.37
CA ASN A 159 2.05 -20.73 -3.73
C ASN A 159 2.96 -20.00 -4.72
N ASP A 160 3.62 -20.73 -5.63
CA ASP A 160 4.47 -20.11 -6.65
C ASP A 160 3.63 -19.30 -7.64
N VAL A 161 2.45 -19.80 -8.00
CA VAL A 161 1.48 -19.08 -8.83
C VAL A 161 0.99 -17.82 -8.12
N ALA A 162 0.59 -17.92 -6.84
CA ALA A 162 0.18 -16.75 -6.07
C ALA A 162 1.30 -15.71 -5.94
N ASN A 163 2.54 -16.16 -5.72
CA ASN A 163 3.72 -15.30 -5.67
C ASN A 163 4.01 -14.66 -7.03
N LEU A 164 3.84 -15.38 -8.14
CA LEU A 164 3.97 -14.84 -9.48
C LEU A 164 2.95 -13.71 -9.71
N ARG A 165 1.67 -13.94 -9.41
CA ARG A 165 0.62 -12.92 -9.54
C ARG A 165 0.95 -11.67 -8.73
N ALA A 166 1.41 -11.84 -7.49
CA ALA A 166 1.85 -10.73 -6.64
C ALA A 166 3.05 -9.97 -7.24
N ARG A 167 4.02 -10.68 -7.83
CA ARG A 167 5.17 -10.05 -8.51
C ARG A 167 4.77 -9.26 -9.75
N ILE A 168 3.86 -9.81 -10.57
CA ILE A 168 3.33 -9.13 -11.76
C ILE A 168 2.66 -7.83 -11.32
N VAL A 169 1.67 -7.92 -10.43
CA VAL A 169 0.92 -6.75 -9.93
C VAL A 169 1.84 -5.73 -9.27
N GLY A 170 2.78 -6.17 -8.44
CA GLY A 170 3.70 -5.27 -7.73
C GLY A 170 4.66 -4.53 -8.66
N ALA A 171 5.06 -5.15 -9.78
CA ALA A 171 5.88 -4.52 -10.81
C ALA A 171 5.08 -3.59 -11.72
N THR A 172 3.79 -3.87 -11.94
CA THR A 172 2.87 -3.08 -12.78
C THR A 172 1.72 -2.51 -11.96
N LEU A 173 2.03 -1.75 -10.91
CA LEU A 173 1.07 -1.32 -9.89
C LEU A 173 -0.04 -0.40 -10.46
N ASP A 174 0.27 0.39 -11.47
CA ASP A 174 -0.68 1.20 -12.22
C ASP A 174 -1.76 0.35 -12.94
N MET A 175 -1.38 -0.87 -13.34
CA MET A 175 -2.26 -1.87 -13.94
C MET A 175 -2.94 -2.80 -12.91
N ALA A 176 -2.64 -2.69 -11.61
CA ALA A 176 -3.24 -3.53 -10.58
C ALA A 176 -4.79 -3.58 -10.64
N PRO A 177 -5.51 -2.46 -10.80
CA PRO A 177 -6.98 -2.49 -10.95
C PRO A 177 -7.44 -3.28 -12.17
N SER A 178 -6.70 -3.19 -13.27
CA SER A 178 -6.99 -3.90 -14.52
C SER A 178 -6.79 -5.41 -14.36
N TYR A 179 -5.65 -5.85 -13.82
CA TYR A 179 -5.40 -7.27 -13.55
C TYR A 179 -6.48 -7.88 -12.67
N GLY A 180 -6.83 -7.22 -11.55
CA GLY A 180 -7.84 -7.74 -10.64
C GLY A 180 -9.25 -7.75 -11.24
N ARG A 181 -9.57 -6.81 -12.13
CA ARG A 181 -10.87 -6.71 -12.79
C ARG A 181 -11.06 -7.76 -13.88
N HIS A 182 -10.04 -7.97 -14.71
CA HIS A 182 -10.12 -8.86 -15.88
C HIS A 182 -9.77 -10.31 -15.56
N TYR A 183 -8.98 -10.55 -14.51
CA TYR A 183 -8.59 -11.90 -14.07
C TYR A 183 -8.91 -12.07 -12.57
N PRO A 184 -10.02 -12.73 -12.20
CA PRO A 184 -10.42 -12.93 -10.79
C PRO A 184 -9.32 -13.53 -9.90
N GLU A 185 -8.48 -14.37 -10.50
CA GLU A 185 -7.29 -14.99 -9.94
C GLU A 185 -6.28 -13.97 -9.37
N PHE A 186 -6.25 -12.76 -9.94
CA PHE A 186 -5.38 -11.65 -9.55
C PHE A 186 -6.03 -10.72 -8.52
N ALA A 187 -7.34 -10.80 -8.27
CA ALA A 187 -8.07 -9.85 -7.42
C ALA A 187 -7.42 -9.70 -6.03
N SER A 188 -7.06 -10.80 -5.38
CA SER A 188 -6.41 -10.76 -4.06
C SER A 188 -5.03 -10.08 -4.10
N ALA A 189 -4.25 -10.29 -5.17
CA ALA A 189 -2.93 -9.67 -5.31
C ALA A 189 -3.07 -8.18 -5.62
N ALA A 190 -3.94 -7.82 -6.56
CA ALA A 190 -4.29 -6.45 -6.94
C ALA A 190 -4.72 -5.62 -5.73
N ILE A 191 -5.71 -6.09 -4.98
CA ILE A 191 -6.24 -5.38 -3.81
C ILE A 191 -5.16 -5.20 -2.74
N LYS A 192 -4.36 -6.25 -2.47
CA LYS A 192 -3.28 -6.17 -1.50
C LYS A 192 -2.26 -5.09 -1.87
N GLU A 193 -1.82 -5.03 -3.13
CA GLU A 193 -0.86 -4.04 -3.59
C GLU A 193 -1.43 -2.62 -3.63
N ILE A 194 -2.68 -2.45 -4.09
CA ILE A 194 -3.39 -1.14 -4.03
C ILE A 194 -3.44 -0.60 -2.59
N ILE A 195 -3.75 -1.47 -1.62
CA ILE A 195 -3.80 -1.11 -0.20
C ILE A 195 -2.40 -0.79 0.34
N ASN A 196 -1.41 -1.63 0.04
CA ASN A 196 -0.03 -1.44 0.50
C ASN A 196 0.57 -0.15 -0.03
N ASP A 197 0.38 0.16 -1.31
CA ASP A 197 0.85 1.40 -1.94
C ASP A 197 0.27 2.63 -1.23
N SER A 198 -1.05 2.66 -1.06
CA SER A 198 -1.74 3.76 -0.37
C SER A 198 -1.28 3.90 1.08
N ALA A 199 -1.11 2.77 1.78
CA ALA A 199 -0.62 2.75 3.16
C ALA A 199 0.82 3.26 3.27
N ARG A 200 1.71 2.90 2.33
CA ARG A 200 3.09 3.41 2.27
C ARG A 200 3.13 4.90 1.98
N ALA A 201 2.37 5.37 1.00
CA ALA A 201 2.26 6.78 0.68
C ALA A 201 1.81 7.59 1.91
N ASN A 202 0.74 7.17 2.58
CA ASN A 202 0.24 7.83 3.79
C ASN A 202 1.24 7.76 4.97
N ALA A 203 1.98 6.67 5.10
CA ALA A 203 3.04 6.53 6.10
C ALA A 203 4.21 7.49 5.84
N GLN A 204 4.62 7.63 4.58
CA GLN A 204 5.63 8.61 4.15
C GLN A 204 5.15 10.05 4.40
N PHE A 205 3.89 10.37 4.05
CA PHE A 205 3.30 11.67 4.38
C PHE A 205 3.24 11.91 5.89
N ALA A 206 2.94 10.89 6.70
CA ALA A 206 2.96 10.99 8.15
C ALA A 206 4.37 11.24 8.71
N LEU A 207 5.41 10.72 8.06
CA LEU A 207 6.80 10.96 8.46
C LEU A 207 7.21 12.43 8.27
N VAL A 208 6.78 13.06 7.17
CA VAL A 208 7.24 14.42 6.78
C VAL A 208 6.29 15.54 7.23
N SER A 209 5.06 15.22 7.64
CA SER A 209 4.07 16.21 8.08
C SER A 209 4.07 16.44 9.59
N ASN A 210 3.66 17.64 10.01
CA ASN A 210 3.41 17.98 11.42
C ASN A 210 1.98 17.65 11.88
N ILE A 211 1.15 17.08 10.99
CA ILE A 211 -0.21 16.65 11.35
C ILE A 211 -0.13 15.52 12.38
N PRO A 212 -1.06 15.37 13.33
CA PRO A 212 -1.11 14.17 14.16
C PRO A 212 -1.24 12.89 13.28
N ALA A 213 -1.09 11.69 13.82
CA ALA A 213 -1.51 10.47 13.11
C ALA A 213 -3.04 10.48 12.96
N VAL A 214 -3.58 11.36 12.10
CA VAL A 214 -5.01 11.48 11.87
C VAL A 214 -5.35 10.50 10.77
N ILE A 215 -6.23 9.56 11.10
CA ILE A 215 -6.80 8.63 10.13
C ILE A 215 -7.88 9.42 9.39
N PRO A 216 -7.66 9.75 8.09
CA PRO A 216 -8.57 10.60 7.35
C PRO A 216 -9.95 9.95 7.29
N PHE A 217 -10.99 10.79 7.29
CA PHE A 217 -12.45 10.52 7.48
C PHE A 217 -13.01 10.68 8.90
N LEU A 218 -12.19 11.03 9.90
CA LEU A 218 -12.71 11.48 11.20
C LEU A 218 -13.31 12.88 11.09
N GLY A 219 -14.49 13.04 11.69
CA GLY A 219 -15.39 14.17 11.50
C GLY A 219 -14.81 15.54 11.87
N GLY A 220 -15.22 16.53 11.08
CA GLY A 220 -14.90 17.94 11.28
C GLY A 220 -14.05 18.51 10.15
N PHE A 221 -14.63 18.68 8.96
CA PHE A 221 -14.04 19.50 7.89
C PHE A 221 -14.10 20.99 8.23
N VAL A 222 -13.54 21.36 9.39
CA VAL A 222 -13.38 22.75 9.80
C VAL A 222 -11.87 23.00 9.77
N SER A 223 -11.42 23.71 8.73
CA SER A 223 -10.00 24.00 8.39
C SER A 223 -9.21 22.83 7.80
N ALA A 224 -9.49 22.44 6.55
CA ALA A 224 -8.65 21.45 5.86
C ALA A 224 -7.28 22.07 5.50
N SER A 225 -6.24 21.74 6.25
CA SER A 225 -4.85 21.97 5.84
C SER A 225 -4.54 21.17 4.57
N ALA A 226 -3.57 21.62 3.77
CA ALA A 226 -3.17 20.97 2.52
C ALA A 226 -2.87 19.47 2.71
N ASP A 227 -2.22 19.11 3.81
CA ASP A 227 -1.88 17.72 4.15
C ASP A 227 -3.13 16.82 4.35
N LEU A 228 -4.23 17.34 4.91
CA LEU A 228 -5.48 16.57 5.10
C LEU A 228 -6.17 16.30 3.76
N ILE A 229 -6.07 17.25 2.83
CA ILE A 229 -6.58 17.12 1.45
C ILE A 229 -5.85 15.98 0.75
N VAL A 230 -4.50 15.97 0.80
CA VAL A 230 -3.66 14.95 0.17
C VAL A 230 -4.01 13.54 0.68
N LEU A 231 -4.03 13.34 2.00
CA LEU A 231 -4.36 12.04 2.58
C LEU A 231 -5.77 11.56 2.19
N THR A 232 -6.73 12.48 2.13
CA THR A 232 -8.10 12.15 1.74
C THR A 232 -8.18 11.76 0.26
N LYS A 233 -7.43 12.43 -0.63
CA LYS A 233 -7.33 12.03 -2.06
C LYS A 233 -6.77 10.62 -2.21
N ASN A 234 -5.71 10.27 -1.46
CA ASN A 234 -5.16 8.91 -1.47
C ASN A 234 -6.20 7.87 -1.06
N GLN A 235 -6.97 8.13 0.01
CA GLN A 235 -8.02 7.20 0.45
C GLN A 235 -9.14 7.03 -0.57
N ILE A 236 -9.56 8.13 -1.21
CA ILE A 236 -10.59 8.09 -2.26
C ILE A 236 -10.07 7.27 -3.46
N MET A 237 -8.84 7.53 -3.89
CA MET A 237 -8.24 6.83 -5.03
C MET A 237 -8.04 5.33 -4.74
N MET A 238 -7.56 4.97 -3.56
CA MET A 238 -7.48 3.57 -3.11
C MET A 238 -8.84 2.89 -3.20
N SER A 239 -9.90 3.54 -2.70
CA SER A 239 -11.24 2.98 -2.68
C SER A 239 -11.81 2.80 -4.09
N TYR A 240 -11.55 3.75 -4.98
CA TYR A 240 -11.93 3.68 -6.39
C TYR A 240 -11.22 2.55 -7.13
N LYS A 241 -9.91 2.39 -6.93
CA LYS A 241 -9.12 1.27 -7.47
C LYS A 241 -9.63 -0.09 -6.97
N ILE A 242 -10.00 -0.21 -5.70
CA ILE A 242 -10.61 -1.44 -5.16
C ILE A 242 -11.98 -1.70 -5.81
N ALA A 243 -12.80 -0.67 -5.99
CA ALA A 243 -14.09 -0.79 -6.69
C ALA A 243 -13.92 -1.31 -8.13
N ALA A 244 -12.89 -0.82 -8.82
CA ALA A 244 -12.54 -1.27 -10.17
C ALA A 244 -12.22 -2.76 -10.23
N VAL A 245 -11.44 -3.28 -9.27
CA VAL A 245 -11.16 -4.72 -9.13
C VAL A 245 -12.44 -5.52 -8.92
N HIS A 246 -13.38 -5.00 -8.13
CA HIS A 246 -14.70 -5.63 -7.90
C HIS A 246 -15.69 -5.48 -9.07
N GLY A 247 -15.23 -5.10 -10.26
CA GLY A 247 -16.06 -5.05 -11.46
C GLY A 247 -17.11 -3.93 -11.46
N LYS A 248 -17.01 -2.94 -10.55
CA LYS A 248 -17.97 -1.84 -10.50
C LYS A 248 -17.98 -1.02 -11.79
N ASP A 249 -19.12 -0.42 -12.09
CA ASP A 249 -19.25 0.53 -13.19
C ASP A 249 -18.50 1.82 -12.84
N LEU A 250 -17.45 2.10 -13.60
CA LEU A 250 -16.57 3.24 -13.38
C LEU A 250 -17.04 4.51 -14.09
N GLN A 251 -18.07 4.43 -14.93
CA GLN A 251 -18.65 5.59 -15.61
C GLN A 251 -19.45 6.46 -14.61
N ASP A 252 -20.12 5.84 -13.64
CA ASP A 252 -20.79 6.55 -12.54
C ASP A 252 -19.88 6.65 -11.30
N GLN A 253 -18.81 7.44 -11.45
CA GLN A 253 -17.84 7.72 -10.39
C GLN A 253 -18.51 8.23 -9.12
N ALA A 254 -19.54 9.08 -9.26
CA ALA A 254 -20.26 9.63 -8.13
C ALA A 254 -21.02 8.53 -7.35
N SER A 255 -21.60 7.55 -8.04
CA SER A 255 -22.23 6.39 -7.40
C SER A 255 -21.20 5.51 -6.70
N VAL A 256 -20.07 5.18 -7.34
CA VAL A 256 -18.98 4.40 -6.71
C VAL A 256 -18.51 5.07 -5.42
N ILE A 257 -18.31 6.39 -5.43
CA ILE A 257 -17.90 7.13 -4.25
C ILE A 257 -19.03 7.22 -3.21
N ARG A 258 -20.30 7.34 -3.61
CA ARG A 258 -21.45 7.34 -2.68
C ARG A 258 -21.66 5.98 -2.01
N GLU A 259 -21.42 4.86 -2.70
CA GLU A 259 -21.45 3.52 -2.10
C GLU A 259 -20.39 3.36 -1.00
N LEU A 260 -19.30 4.12 -1.11
CA LEU A 260 -18.26 4.16 -0.08
C LEU A 260 -18.66 5.05 1.10
N VAL A 261 -19.58 6.01 0.95
CA VAL A 261 -20.01 6.92 2.03
C VAL A 261 -20.62 6.18 3.24
N PRO A 262 -21.38 5.08 3.16
CA PRO A 262 -21.78 4.33 4.35
C PRO A 262 -20.62 3.65 5.09
N VAL A 263 -19.57 3.26 4.36
CA VAL A 263 -18.34 2.66 4.88
C VAL A 263 -17.44 3.74 5.48
N VAL A 264 -17.44 4.91 4.86
CA VAL A 264 -16.57 6.07 5.11
C VAL A 264 -17.18 7.10 6.07
N GLY A 265 -18.40 7.53 5.77
CA GLY A 265 -19.14 8.65 6.32
C GLY A 265 -19.73 8.46 7.72
N ALA A 266 -19.58 7.28 8.33
CA ALA A 266 -19.83 7.18 9.76
C ALA A 266 -18.66 7.76 10.58
N GLY A 267 -17.43 7.82 10.06
CA GLY A 267 -16.20 8.16 10.81
C GLY A 267 -15.89 7.25 12.01
N PHE A 268 -16.90 6.59 12.57
CA PHE A 268 -16.93 5.73 13.72
C PHE A 268 -16.29 4.38 13.43
N LEU A 269 -16.59 3.79 12.24
CA LEU A 269 -15.94 2.57 11.79
C LEU A 269 -14.42 2.75 11.74
N TRP A 270 -13.98 3.87 11.20
CA TRP A 270 -12.55 4.20 11.09
C TRP A 270 -11.92 4.56 12.42
N ARG A 271 -12.65 5.18 13.35
CA ARG A 271 -12.15 5.36 14.73
C ARG A 271 -11.95 4.01 15.44
N THR A 272 -12.85 3.07 15.22
CA THR A 272 -12.73 1.71 15.77
C THR A 272 -11.56 0.96 15.13
N VAL A 273 -11.45 0.99 13.80
CA VAL A 273 -10.34 0.38 13.06
C VAL A 273 -9.00 0.99 13.45
N ALA A 274 -8.93 2.32 13.52
CA ALA A 274 -7.79 3.08 14.00
C ALA A 274 -7.32 2.62 15.37
N ARG A 275 -8.24 2.67 16.35
CA ARG A 275 -7.97 2.31 17.75
C ARG A 275 -7.51 0.86 17.85
N GLU A 276 -8.17 -0.02 17.12
CA GLU A 276 -7.86 -1.44 17.14
C GLU A 276 -6.48 -1.71 16.50
N ALA A 277 -6.19 -1.11 15.34
CA ALA A 277 -4.88 -1.19 14.70
C ALA A 277 -3.78 -0.68 15.63
N VAL A 278 -3.98 0.49 16.24
CA VAL A 278 -3.07 1.08 17.23
C VAL A 278 -2.85 0.14 18.42
N SER A 279 -3.86 -0.60 18.86
CA SER A 279 -3.73 -1.53 19.99
C SER A 279 -2.82 -2.73 19.74
N PHE A 280 -2.56 -3.07 18.47
CA PHE A 280 -1.65 -4.15 18.09
C PHE A 280 -0.23 -3.67 17.76
N LEU A 281 0.00 -2.36 17.65
CA LEU A 281 1.34 -1.83 17.39
C LEU A 281 2.17 -1.81 18.69
N PRO A 282 3.43 -2.26 18.67
CA PRO A 282 4.32 -2.18 19.82
C PRO A 282 4.60 -0.72 20.22
N PHE A 283 4.68 -0.50 21.54
CA PHE A 283 5.13 0.76 22.11
C PHE A 283 6.67 0.81 22.08
N ALA A 284 7.24 1.77 21.35
CA ALA A 284 8.68 2.02 21.31
C ALA A 284 8.99 3.36 21.99
N ALA A 285 9.89 3.36 22.98
CA ALA A 285 10.24 4.56 23.75
C ALA A 285 9.02 5.31 24.34
N GLY A 286 7.97 4.58 24.73
CA GLY A 286 6.74 5.16 25.32
C GLY A 286 5.79 5.79 24.31
N THR A 287 6.03 5.67 22.99
CA THR A 287 5.16 6.18 21.94
C THR A 287 4.93 5.13 20.85
N ILE A 288 3.83 5.27 20.10
CA ILE A 288 3.60 4.48 18.89
C ILE A 288 4.08 5.31 17.70
N PRO A 289 4.94 4.77 16.81
CA PRO A 289 5.42 5.52 15.66
C PRO A 289 4.26 6.02 14.80
N LYS A 290 4.18 7.34 14.57
CA LYS A 290 3.14 7.98 13.76
C LYS A 290 3.00 7.33 12.36
N VAL A 291 4.15 6.94 11.79
CA VAL A 291 4.27 6.24 10.51
C VAL A 291 3.56 4.88 10.53
N ALA A 292 3.73 4.11 11.61
CA ALA A 292 3.07 2.81 11.77
C ALA A 292 1.55 2.94 11.92
N ILE A 293 1.07 3.97 12.64
CA ILE A 293 -0.37 4.26 12.76
C ILE A 293 -0.98 4.60 11.40
N ALA A 294 -0.32 5.47 10.63
CA ALA A 294 -0.78 5.89 9.32
C ALA A 294 -0.84 4.71 8.33
N TYR A 295 0.19 3.86 8.33
CA TYR A 295 0.21 2.63 7.54
C TYR A 295 -0.92 1.70 7.95
N ALA A 296 -0.99 1.35 9.24
CA ALA A 296 -1.90 0.33 9.73
C ALA A 296 -3.37 0.75 9.60
N GLY A 297 -3.68 2.02 9.87
CA GLY A 297 -5.01 2.59 9.69
C GLY A 297 -5.45 2.56 8.22
N THR A 298 -4.55 2.92 7.30
CA THR A 298 -4.83 2.87 5.86
C THR A 298 -5.06 1.43 5.39
N PHE A 299 -4.19 0.51 5.82
CA PHE A 299 -4.29 -0.90 5.47
C PHE A 299 -5.63 -1.51 5.89
N ALA A 300 -5.97 -1.37 7.18
CA ALA A 300 -7.19 -1.94 7.72
C ALA A 300 -8.46 -1.29 7.12
N THR A 301 -8.39 -0.01 6.76
CA THR A 301 -9.46 0.69 6.00
C THR A 301 -9.65 0.06 4.62
N GLY A 302 -8.56 -0.17 3.88
CA GLY A 302 -8.61 -0.84 2.59
C GLY A 302 -9.22 -2.24 2.66
N ARG A 303 -8.86 -3.04 3.67
CA ARG A 303 -9.45 -4.38 3.90
C ARG A 303 -10.94 -4.31 4.23
N ALA A 304 -11.37 -3.29 4.96
CA ALA A 304 -12.78 -3.08 5.26
C ALA A 304 -13.59 -2.67 4.01
N ILE A 305 -13.02 -1.88 3.11
CA ILE A 305 -13.62 -1.54 1.82
C ILE A 305 -13.75 -2.77 0.93
N ASP A 306 -12.67 -3.55 0.81
CA ASP A 306 -12.67 -4.83 0.09
C ASP A 306 -13.76 -5.77 0.61
N PHE A 307 -13.85 -5.95 1.93
CA PHE A 307 -14.89 -6.74 2.57
C PHE A 307 -16.30 -6.22 2.23
N TYR A 308 -16.50 -4.90 2.25
CA TYR A 308 -17.80 -4.31 1.91
C TYR A 308 -18.20 -4.63 0.46
N TYR A 309 -17.28 -4.54 -0.50
CA TYR A 309 -17.58 -4.88 -1.88
C TYR A 309 -17.84 -6.36 -2.09
N GLN A 310 -17.10 -7.24 -1.40
CA GLN A 310 -17.32 -8.69 -1.47
C GLN A 310 -18.68 -9.11 -0.91
N PHE A 311 -19.10 -8.54 0.22
CA PHE A 311 -20.22 -9.07 1.01
C PHE A 311 -21.43 -8.14 1.10
N GLY A 312 -21.37 -6.93 0.54
CA GLY A 312 -22.43 -5.93 0.59
C GLY A 312 -22.78 -5.43 1.99
N LYS A 313 -21.94 -5.71 3.00
CA LYS A 313 -22.19 -5.37 4.41
C LYS A 313 -20.92 -4.92 5.11
N LYS A 314 -21.09 -4.18 6.21
CA LYS A 314 -19.96 -3.71 7.03
C LYS A 314 -19.28 -4.87 7.74
N PRO A 315 -17.95 -4.86 7.92
CA PRO A 315 -17.27 -5.86 8.72
C PRO A 315 -17.73 -5.82 10.18
N SER A 316 -17.81 -6.99 10.82
CA SER A 316 -18.04 -7.12 12.25
C SER A 316 -16.83 -6.61 13.04
N GLY A 317 -17.01 -6.33 14.34
CA GLY A 317 -15.89 -5.94 15.21
C GLY A 317 -14.73 -6.93 15.16
N GLU A 318 -15.01 -8.24 15.17
CA GLU A 318 -13.98 -9.28 15.07
C GLU A 318 -13.21 -9.24 13.75
N GLN A 319 -13.90 -9.00 12.62
CA GLN A 319 -13.27 -8.86 11.32
C GLN A 319 -12.36 -7.63 11.27
N LEU A 320 -12.79 -6.52 11.87
CA LEU A 320 -11.93 -5.33 12.01
C LEU A 320 -10.68 -5.63 12.84
N ARG A 321 -10.79 -6.42 13.92
CA ARG A 321 -9.63 -6.88 14.70
C ARG A 321 -8.68 -7.75 13.86
N ALA A 322 -9.23 -8.61 13.02
CA ALA A 322 -8.42 -9.42 12.10
C ALA A 322 -7.66 -8.55 11.09
N PHE A 323 -8.31 -7.54 10.51
CA PHE A 323 -7.67 -6.57 9.61
C PHE A 323 -6.60 -5.74 10.32
N ALA A 324 -6.86 -5.33 11.56
CA ALA A 324 -5.91 -4.62 12.40
C ALA A 324 -4.66 -5.46 12.71
N ARG A 325 -4.81 -6.76 13.01
CA ARG A 325 -3.67 -7.68 13.19
C ARG A 325 -2.86 -7.84 11.91
N GLN A 326 -3.52 -8.02 10.76
CA GLN A 326 -2.85 -8.09 9.46
C GLN A 326 -2.07 -6.79 9.18
N ALA A 327 -2.65 -5.64 9.50
CA ALA A 327 -2.03 -4.34 9.34
C ALA A 327 -0.75 -4.21 10.18
N SER A 328 -0.79 -4.68 11.43
CA SER A 328 0.39 -4.69 12.32
C SER A 328 1.50 -5.61 11.80
N GLN A 329 1.16 -6.82 11.35
CA GLN A 329 2.13 -7.75 10.76
C GLN A 329 2.76 -7.18 9.49
N ALA A 330 1.97 -6.52 8.65
CA ALA A 330 2.46 -5.85 7.45
C ALA A 330 3.37 -4.66 7.80
N ALA A 331 3.03 -3.87 8.82
CA ALA A 331 3.87 -2.77 9.30
C ALA A 331 5.22 -3.27 9.87
N ASP A 332 5.21 -4.40 10.59
CA ASP A 332 6.40 -5.04 11.14
C ASP A 332 7.34 -5.55 10.04
N GLY A 333 6.79 -6.24 9.04
CA GLY A 333 7.56 -6.73 7.89
C GLY A 333 8.23 -5.61 7.08
N LEU A 334 7.73 -4.38 7.18
CA LEU A 334 8.31 -3.18 6.57
C LEU A 334 9.29 -2.43 7.51
N GLY A 335 9.53 -2.94 8.72
CA GLY A 335 10.41 -2.32 9.71
C GLY A 335 9.87 -1.02 10.32
N LEU A 336 8.58 -0.72 10.14
CA LEU A 336 7.96 0.54 10.59
C LEU A 336 7.75 0.61 12.11
N LEU A 337 7.90 -0.53 12.79
CA LEU A 337 7.68 -0.68 14.23
C LEU A 337 8.93 -0.48 15.08
N GLY A 338 10.09 -0.27 14.45
CA GLY A 338 11.36 -0.04 15.14
C GLY A 338 11.88 -1.28 15.84
N ARG A 339 12.96 -1.87 15.35
CA ARG A 339 13.72 -2.87 16.12
C ARG A 339 14.42 -2.16 17.27
N THR A 340 14.05 -2.46 18.50
CA THR A 340 14.87 -2.16 19.69
C THR A 340 16.13 -3.03 19.65
N GLY A 341 17.31 -2.42 19.46
CA GLY A 341 18.60 -2.99 19.87
C GLY A 341 19.42 -3.73 18.80
N THR A 342 20.56 -3.13 18.46
CA THR A 342 21.82 -3.70 17.93
C THR A 342 21.78 -4.60 16.69
N SER A 343 21.99 -3.98 15.53
CA SER A 343 23.09 -4.37 14.64
C SER A 343 23.37 -3.18 13.72
N THR A 344 24.56 -2.61 13.84
CA THR A 344 25.20 -1.86 12.77
C THR A 344 25.05 -2.67 11.47
N PRO A 345 24.64 -2.08 10.34
CA PRO A 345 24.93 -2.70 9.05
C PRO A 345 26.45 -2.56 8.84
N ALA A 346 27.21 -3.53 9.35
CA ALA A 346 28.52 -3.84 8.81
C ALA A 346 28.27 -4.51 7.45
N ALA A 347 28.24 -3.69 6.41
CA ALA A 347 28.29 -4.13 5.02
C ALA A 347 29.10 -3.11 4.22
N ALA A 348 30.39 -2.99 4.56
CA ALA A 348 31.41 -2.44 3.67
C ALA A 348 32.72 -3.19 3.94
N ALA A 349 33.25 -3.78 2.87
CA ALA A 349 34.56 -4.44 2.71
C ALA A 349 34.59 -5.97 2.91
N LEU A 350 34.40 -6.68 1.80
CA LEU A 350 35.13 -7.92 1.54
C LEU A 350 36.63 -7.56 1.39
N PRO A 351 37.56 -8.29 2.04
CA PRO A 351 38.98 -8.06 1.84
C PRO A 351 39.41 -8.55 0.45
N ALA A 352 40.16 -7.72 -0.28
CA ALA A 352 40.84 -8.14 -1.50
C ALA A 352 41.98 -9.13 -1.16
N PRO A 353 42.24 -10.15 -2.00
CA PRO A 353 43.41 -10.99 -1.84
C PRO A 353 44.66 -10.23 -2.29
N ASP A 354 45.65 -10.13 -1.41
CA ASP A 354 46.94 -9.49 -1.72
C ASP A 354 47.89 -10.52 -2.38
N PRO A 355 48.39 -10.28 -3.60
CA PRO A 355 49.35 -11.15 -4.25
C PRO A 355 50.78 -10.77 -3.85
N GLU A 356 51.56 -11.77 -3.44
CA GLU A 356 53.02 -11.78 -3.45
C GLU A 356 53.80 -10.71 -2.63
N ARG A 357 54.25 -11.14 -1.45
CA ARG A 357 55.63 -10.99 -0.98
C ARG A 357 55.87 -12.01 0.13
N SER A 358 56.43 -13.19 -0.16
CA SER A 358 57.87 -13.46 -0.27
C SER A 358 58.66 -13.05 0.97
N GLY A 359 59.22 -14.06 1.65
CA GLY A 359 60.37 -13.95 2.53
C GLY A 359 60.08 -14.01 4.03
N ASN A 360 60.09 -15.21 4.61
CA ASN A 360 61.25 -15.67 5.39
C ASN A 360 60.95 -16.98 6.13
N THR A 361 61.80 -17.96 5.82
CA THR A 361 62.17 -19.12 6.63
C THR A 361 62.36 -18.77 8.11
N GLU A 362 61.70 -19.51 9.00
CA GLU A 362 62.39 -19.92 10.23
C GLU A 362 61.88 -21.28 10.70
N GLU A 363 62.87 -22.16 10.75
CA GLU A 363 62.91 -23.55 11.14
C GLU A 363 63.09 -23.60 12.66
N ILE A 364 62.16 -24.15 13.43
CA ILE A 364 62.44 -24.56 14.82
C ILE A 364 61.83 -25.95 15.08
N ASN A 365 62.77 -26.88 15.18
CA ASN A 365 62.69 -28.29 15.55
C ASN A 365 62.24 -28.49 17.02
N PRO A 366 61.60 -29.60 17.43
CA PRO A 366 61.24 -29.83 18.82
C PRO A 366 62.40 -30.49 19.58
N SER A 367 62.85 -29.86 20.67
CA SER A 367 63.43 -30.48 21.88
C SER A 367 63.54 -29.43 22.98
#